data_AF-A0A256WMX7-F1
#
_entry.id   AF-A0A256WMX7-F1
#
_cell.length_a   1.000
_cell.length_b   1.000
_cell.length_c   1.000
_cell.angle_alpha   90.00
_cell.angle_beta   90.00
_cell.angle_gamma   90.00
#
_symmetry.space_group_name_H-M   'P 1'
#
loop_
_entity.id
_entity.type
_entity.pdbx_description
1 polymer ?
#
loop_
_entity_poly.entity_id
_entity_poly.type
_entity_poly.pdbx_seq_one_letter_code
_entity_poly.pdbx_strand_id
1 'polypeptide(L)'
;MKLIREVKQLINEIENSTWETPHELTKNRPDADCVSGGEFYFFNINIHRTLILIEFEENGEATIVWAGNHDDYELTFKNNRNVIKKWLRDNSWIKK
;
A
#
# COMPACT_ATOMS: atom_id res chain seq x y z
N MET A 1 12.15 -16.08 -11.09
CA MET A 1 11.63 -14.68 -11.05
C MET A 1 10.20 -14.65 -10.51
N LYS A 2 10.01 -14.95 -9.21
CA LYS A 2 8.65 -15.00 -8.63
C LYS A 2 8.14 -13.59 -8.31
N LEU A 3 8.95 -12.78 -7.61
CA LEU A 3 8.62 -11.40 -7.23
C LEU A 3 8.26 -10.48 -8.41
N ILE A 4 9.05 -10.48 -9.49
CA ILE A 4 8.78 -9.65 -10.68
C ILE A 4 7.39 -9.93 -11.26
N ARG A 5 6.96 -11.20 -11.24
CA ARG A 5 5.63 -11.58 -11.72
C ARG A 5 4.54 -11.05 -10.80
N GLU A 6 4.70 -11.19 -9.49
CA GLU A 6 3.72 -10.67 -8.51
C GLU A 6 3.62 -9.13 -8.56
N VAL A 7 4.74 -8.42 -8.75
CA VAL A 7 4.75 -6.97 -8.95
C VAL A 7 4.04 -6.59 -10.24
N LYS A 8 4.31 -7.29 -11.36
CA LYS A 8 3.60 -7.05 -12.63
C LYS A 8 2.10 -7.34 -12.51
N GLN A 9 1.73 -8.35 -11.74
CA GLN A 9 0.33 -8.65 -11.46
C GLN A 9 -0.32 -7.53 -10.67
N LEU A 10 0.33 -7.03 -9.59
CA LEU A 10 -0.17 -5.89 -8.82
C LEU A 10 -0.37 -4.65 -9.70
N ILE A 11 0.62 -4.32 -10.55
CA ILE A 11 0.52 -3.18 -11.48
C ILE A 11 -0.69 -3.36 -12.41
N ASN A 12 -0.81 -4.52 -13.04
CA ASN A 12 -1.92 -4.80 -13.95
C ASN A 12 -3.29 -4.79 -13.23
N GLU A 13 -3.36 -5.23 -11.97
CA GLU A 13 -4.57 -5.13 -11.15
C GLU A 13 -4.95 -3.68 -10.89
N ILE A 14 -3.99 -2.82 -10.54
CA ILE A 14 -4.22 -1.39 -10.31
C ILE A 14 -4.68 -0.71 -11.61
N GLU A 15 -3.94 -0.90 -12.70
CA GLU A 15 -4.20 -0.27 -14.01
C GLU A 15 -5.57 -0.63 -14.61
N ASN A 16 -6.05 -1.86 -14.37
CA ASN A 16 -7.34 -2.32 -14.87
C ASN A 16 -8.45 -2.26 -13.82
N SER A 17 -8.16 -1.75 -12.62
CA SER A 17 -9.18 -1.60 -11.60
C SER A 17 -10.07 -0.40 -11.89
N THR A 18 -11.32 -0.51 -11.43
CA THR A 18 -12.27 0.60 -11.35
C THR A 18 -12.67 0.80 -9.89
N TRP A 19 -11.69 0.76 -8.98
CA TRP A 19 -11.96 0.91 -7.55
C TRP A 19 -12.25 2.37 -7.26
N GLU A 20 -13.52 2.72 -7.10
CA GLU A 20 -13.93 4.08 -6.75
C GLU A 20 -14.04 4.25 -5.23
N THR A 21 -14.13 3.13 -4.50
CA THR A 21 -14.30 3.13 -3.05
C THR A 21 -13.38 2.14 -2.34
N PRO A 22 -13.01 2.40 -1.08
CA PRO A 22 -12.31 1.44 -0.22
C PRO A 22 -12.99 0.07 -0.13
N HIS A 23 -14.33 0.04 -0.24
CA HIS A 23 -15.11 -1.20 -0.19
C HIS A 23 -14.88 -2.07 -1.42
N GLU A 24 -14.83 -1.48 -2.62
CA GLU A 24 -14.54 -2.21 -3.86
C GLU A 24 -13.10 -2.69 -3.90
N LEU A 25 -12.17 -1.86 -3.46
CA LEU A 25 -10.77 -2.23 -3.31
C LEU A 25 -10.63 -3.47 -2.40
N THR A 26 -11.19 -3.41 -1.19
CA THR A 26 -11.06 -4.50 -0.21
C THR A 26 -11.83 -5.77 -0.62
N LYS A 27 -12.86 -5.66 -1.46
CA LYS A 27 -13.52 -6.82 -2.07
C LYS A 27 -12.61 -7.56 -3.05
N ASN A 28 -11.85 -6.82 -3.86
CA ASN A 28 -10.92 -7.39 -4.85
C ASN A 28 -9.57 -7.76 -4.23
N ARG A 29 -9.14 -7.02 -3.20
CA ARG A 29 -7.89 -7.17 -2.45
C ARG A 29 -8.20 -7.21 -0.94
N PRO A 30 -8.65 -8.36 -0.41
CA PRO A 30 -8.96 -8.52 1.01
C PRO A 30 -7.75 -8.34 1.93
N ASP A 31 -6.55 -8.42 1.36
CA ASP A 31 -5.28 -8.20 2.04
C ASP A 31 -4.90 -6.70 2.16
N ALA A 32 -5.63 -5.80 1.50
CA ALA A 32 -5.39 -4.37 1.57
C ALA A 32 -5.73 -3.82 2.98
N ASP A 33 -4.74 -3.29 3.70
CA ASP A 33 -4.96 -2.65 5.00
C ASP A 33 -4.86 -1.12 4.90
N CYS A 34 -5.96 -0.43 5.17
CA CYS A 34 -6.01 1.02 5.22
C CYS A 34 -5.35 1.57 6.49
N VAL A 35 -4.32 2.40 6.32
CA VAL A 35 -3.49 2.91 7.43
C VAL A 35 -3.60 4.42 7.65
N SER A 36 -4.07 5.18 6.67
CA SER A 36 -4.29 6.63 6.80
C SER A 36 -5.35 7.14 5.83
N GLY A 37 -6.27 7.97 6.33
CA GLY A 37 -7.15 8.83 5.52
C GLY A 37 -8.18 8.14 4.62
N GLY A 38 -8.09 6.83 4.40
CA GLY A 38 -8.84 6.15 3.33
C GLY A 38 -8.09 6.09 2.00
N GLU A 39 -6.89 6.68 1.92
CA GLU A 39 -6.10 6.84 0.68
C GLU A 39 -4.84 5.95 0.68
N PHE A 40 -4.32 5.61 1.87
CA PHE A 40 -3.09 4.84 2.02
C PHE A 40 -3.35 3.39 2.43
N TYR A 41 -2.81 2.45 1.65
CA TYR A 41 -3.03 1.01 1.83
C TYR A 41 -1.74 0.21 1.77
N PHE A 42 -1.59 -0.74 2.70
CA PHE A 42 -0.61 -1.81 2.55
C PHE A 42 -1.20 -3.01 1.81
N PHE A 43 -0.50 -3.49 0.80
CA PHE A 43 -0.81 -4.71 0.06
C PHE A 43 0.22 -5.79 0.35
N ASN A 44 -0.21 -7.05 0.42
CA ASN A 44 0.67 -8.21 0.59
C ASN A 44 0.75 -8.98 -0.74
N ILE A 45 1.92 -8.92 -1.39
CA ILE A 45 2.11 -9.51 -2.73
C ILE A 45 2.77 -10.91 -2.73
N ASN A 46 2.92 -11.55 -1.57
CA ASN A 46 3.44 -12.92 -1.37
C ASN A 46 4.88 -13.22 -1.90
N ILE A 47 5.41 -14.35 -1.41
CA ILE A 47 6.79 -14.84 -1.34
C ILE A 47 7.72 -13.82 -0.69
N HIS A 48 7.98 -14.05 0.61
CA HIS A 48 8.75 -13.19 1.53
C HIS A 48 7.98 -12.11 2.30
N ARG A 49 6.64 -12.20 2.37
CA ARG A 49 5.82 -11.20 3.10
C ARG A 49 6.15 -9.77 2.65
N THR A 50 6.31 -9.60 1.33
CA THR A 50 6.56 -8.27 0.75
C THR A 50 5.30 -7.44 0.86
N LEU A 51 5.48 -6.27 1.46
CA LEU A 51 4.47 -5.27 1.73
C LEU A 51 4.74 -4.06 0.86
N ILE A 52 3.69 -3.51 0.27
CA ILE A 52 3.76 -2.30 -0.55
C ILE A 52 2.74 -1.30 0.00
N LEU A 53 3.20 -0.10 0.33
CA LEU A 53 2.34 1.03 0.67
C LEU A 53 2.03 1.80 -0.61
N ILE A 54 0.75 1.98 -0.89
CA ILE A 54 0.25 2.72 -2.05
C ILE A 54 -0.65 3.85 -1.56
N GLU A 55 -0.52 5.01 -2.18
CA GLU A 55 -1.46 6.12 -2.12
C GLU A 55 -2.34 6.11 -3.36
N PHE A 56 -3.66 6.19 -3.18
CA PHE A 56 -4.60 6.43 -4.26
C PHE A 56 -5.00 7.90 -4.26
N GLU A 57 -4.83 8.56 -5.41
CA GLU A 57 -5.13 9.97 -5.60
C GLU A 57 -6.53 10.16 -6.23
N GLU A 58 -7.15 11.32 -6.00
CA GLU A 58 -8.49 11.63 -6.52
C GLU A 58 -8.59 11.63 -8.05
N ASN A 59 -7.47 11.83 -8.75
CA ASN A 59 -7.39 11.80 -10.21
C ASN A 59 -7.34 10.38 -10.81
N GLY A 60 -7.36 9.34 -9.97
CA GLY A 60 -7.24 7.94 -10.38
C GLY A 60 -5.80 7.46 -10.55
N GLU A 61 -4.81 8.28 -10.22
CA GLU A 61 -3.41 7.86 -10.16
C GLU A 61 -3.14 7.08 -8.85
N ALA A 62 -2.17 6.17 -8.92
CA ALA A 62 -1.72 5.40 -7.77
C ALA A 62 -0.21 5.50 -7.65
N THR A 63 0.26 5.89 -6.47
CA THR A 63 1.69 6.11 -6.20
C THR A 63 2.20 5.07 -5.22
N ILE A 64 3.28 4.36 -5.58
CA ILE A 64 4.00 3.48 -4.65
C ILE A 64 4.82 4.36 -3.70
N VAL A 65 4.40 4.40 -2.44
CA VAL A 65 5.00 5.21 -1.37
C VAL A 65 6.16 4.50 -0.69
N TRP A 66 6.04 3.18 -0.51
CA TRP A 66 7.05 2.35 0.15
C TRP A 66 6.92 0.89 -0.29
N ALA A 67 8.04 0.16 -0.32
CA ALA A 67 8.06 -1.28 -0.54
C ALA A 67 9.17 -1.94 0.29
N GLY A 68 8.87 -3.08 0.90
CA GLY A 68 9.82 -3.82 1.73
C GLY A 68 9.28 -5.18 2.16
N ASN A 69 10.08 -5.98 2.86
CA ASN A 69 9.60 -7.22 3.47
C ASN A 69 8.97 -6.95 4.85
N HIS A 70 8.53 -8.01 5.52
CA HIS A 70 7.92 -7.89 6.84
C HIS A 70 8.88 -7.37 7.92
N ASP A 71 10.15 -7.78 7.88
CA ASP A 71 11.16 -7.29 8.83
C ASP A 71 11.43 -5.80 8.62
N ASP A 72 11.47 -5.34 7.36
CA ASP A 72 11.58 -3.92 7.01
C ASP A 72 10.36 -3.14 7.50
N TYR A 73 9.17 -3.73 7.37
CA TYR A 73 7.92 -3.15 7.86
C TYR A 73 7.92 -3.02 9.39
N GLU A 74 8.32 -4.07 10.12
CA GLU A 74 8.42 -4.02 11.57
C GLU A 74 9.48 -3.01 12.05
N LEU A 75 10.63 -2.97 11.37
CA LEU A 75 11.70 -2.01 11.68
C LEU A 75 11.26 -0.56 11.46
N THR A 76 10.57 -0.30 10.35
CA THR A 76 10.16 1.06 9.93
C THR A 76 8.93 1.54 10.69
N PHE A 77 7.89 0.71 10.77
CA PHE A 77 6.56 1.08 11.23
C PHE A 77 6.20 0.51 12.60
N LYS A 78 6.98 -0.45 13.12
CA LYS A 78 6.79 -1.03 14.45
C LYS A 78 5.39 -1.58 14.69
N ASN A 79 4.75 -2.07 13.61
CA ASN A 79 3.35 -2.52 13.62
C ASN A 79 2.38 -1.48 14.22
N ASN A 80 2.67 -0.18 14.08
CA ASN A 80 1.98 0.89 14.79
C ASN A 80 1.47 1.98 13.83
N ARG A 81 0.14 2.11 13.74
CA ARG A 81 -0.52 3.11 12.87
C ARG A 81 -0.11 4.56 13.17
N ASN A 82 0.22 4.89 14.43
CA ASN A 82 0.70 6.24 14.76
C ASN A 82 2.12 6.47 14.23
N VAL A 83 2.96 5.44 14.20
CA VAL A 83 4.30 5.50 13.60
C VAL A 83 4.18 5.62 12.08
N ILE A 84 3.26 4.90 11.44
CA ILE A 84 2.98 5.04 10.00
C ILE A 84 2.54 6.47 9.67
N LYS A 85 1.57 7.03 10.40
CA LYS A 85 1.13 8.42 10.20
C LYS A 85 2.25 9.43 10.42
N LYS A 86 3.08 9.22 11.45
CA LYS A 86 4.25 10.07 11.68
C LYS A 86 5.24 9.96 10.52
N TRP A 87 5.53 8.76 10.04
CA TRP A 87 6.42 8.52 8.92
C TRP A 87 5.89 9.20 7.64
N LEU A 88 4.59 9.10 7.35
CA LEU A 88 3.96 9.80 6.22
C LEU A 88 4.12 11.34 6.33
N ARG A 89 3.96 11.91 7.53
CA ARG A 89 4.20 13.35 7.77
C ARG A 89 5.65 13.74 7.61
N ASP A 90 6.56 12.95 8.18
CA ASP A 90 8.00 13.20 8.14
C ASP A 90 8.55 13.10 6.70
N ASN A 91 7.88 12.31 5.84
CA ASN A 91 8.18 12.18 4.41
C ASN A 91 7.29 13.03 3.50
N SER A 92 6.52 13.97 4.05
CA SER A 92 5.68 14.93 3.32
C SER A 92 4.54 14.35 2.45
N TRP A 93 4.14 13.10 2.69
CA TRP A 93 2.98 12.49 2.04
C TRP A 93 1.66 13.03 2.59
N ILE A 94 1.60 13.35 3.88
CA ILE A 94 0.42 13.96 4.49
C ILE A 94 0.80 15.21 5.27
N LYS A 95 -0.10 16.20 5.27
CA LYS A 95 0.10 17.47 5.99
C LYS A 95 0.09 17.24 7.52
N LYS A 96 0.82 18.12 8.24
CA LYS A 96 0.92 18.09 9.71
C LYS A 96 -0.41 18.33 10.40
#